data_AF-A0A6C2UW16-F1
#
_entry.id   AF-A0A6C2UW16-F1
#
_cell.length_a   1.000
_cell.length_b   1.000
_cell.length_c   1.000
_cell.angle_alpha   90.00
_cell.angle_beta   90.00
_cell.angle_gamma   90.00
#
_symmetry.space_group_name_H-M   'P 1'
#
loop_
_entity.id
_entity.type
_entity.pdbx_description
1 polymer ?
#
loop_
_entity_poly.entity_id
_entity_poly.type
_entity_poly.pdbx_seq_one_letter_code
_entity_poly.pdbx_strand_id
1 'polypeptide(L)'
;MYSASDLKKGLKIEIDGDPCMITNFEFSKPGKGQALYRCKIKNLITGNTFDKTYRSVEKVNRCALLSRDYTFSYIDGGNYVFSDNETFEEALLSEELLGDLKHFIVDDMQVEILFHNERALDITLPNFVEMIVAETEPGARGDTATNVMKPAKLENGFEINVPIFINEGDTIRIDTRTGTYADRVAKG
;
A
#
# COMPACT_ATOMS: atom_id res chain seq x y z
N MET A 1 -12.10 11.90 -20.19
CA MET A 1 -10.76 12.45 -20.48
C MET A 1 -10.53 13.72 -19.68
N TYR A 2 -9.28 14.04 -19.38
CA TYR A 2 -8.81 15.31 -18.84
C TYR A 2 -8.33 16.21 -19.97
N SER A 3 -8.38 17.52 -19.74
CA SER A 3 -7.66 18.53 -20.51
C SER A 3 -6.26 18.75 -19.94
N ALA A 4 -5.36 19.33 -20.72
CA ALA A 4 -4.01 19.64 -20.24
C ALA A 4 -4.01 20.59 -19.02
N SER A 5 -5.01 21.45 -18.88
CA SER A 5 -5.18 22.33 -17.71
C SER A 5 -5.62 21.61 -16.42
N ASP A 6 -6.13 20.39 -16.52
CA ASP A 6 -6.50 19.60 -15.34
C ASP A 6 -5.28 18.88 -14.72
N LEU A 7 -4.16 18.83 -15.45
CA LEU A 7 -2.96 18.11 -15.03
C LEU A 7 -2.34 18.78 -13.81
N LYS A 8 -2.00 17.96 -12.83
CA LYS A 8 -1.37 18.36 -11.57
C LYS A 8 -0.62 17.18 -10.95
N LYS A 9 0.31 17.47 -10.04
CA LYS A 9 0.99 16.44 -9.25
C LYS A 9 -0.04 15.57 -8.51
N GLY A 10 0.17 14.25 -8.53
CA GLY A 10 -0.69 13.24 -7.93
C GLY A 10 -1.86 12.78 -8.80
N LEU A 11 -2.13 13.44 -9.94
CA LEU A 11 -3.19 13.00 -10.84
C LEU A 11 -2.83 11.66 -11.50
N LYS A 12 -3.73 10.69 -11.38
CA LYS A 12 -3.65 9.39 -12.06
C LYS A 12 -4.30 9.51 -13.44
N ILE A 13 -3.55 9.16 -14.47
CA ILE A 13 -3.91 9.23 -15.89
C ILE A 13 -3.61 7.90 -16.57
N GLU A 14 -4.22 7.65 -17.71
CA GLU A 14 -3.91 6.47 -18.53
C GLU A 14 -3.08 6.90 -19.74
N ILE A 15 -1.99 6.17 -20.00
CA ILE A 15 -1.13 6.37 -21.17
C ILE A 15 -0.89 4.99 -21.79
N ASP A 16 -1.28 4.82 -23.05
CA ASP A 16 -1.11 3.58 -23.80
C ASP A 16 -1.72 2.34 -23.10
N GLY A 17 -2.82 2.56 -22.37
CA GLY A 17 -3.52 1.52 -21.59
C GLY A 17 -2.97 1.30 -20.18
N ASP A 18 -1.85 1.93 -19.82
CA ASP A 18 -1.22 1.77 -18.51
C ASP A 18 -1.63 2.89 -17.53
N PRO A 19 -1.83 2.54 -16.24
CA PRO A 19 -2.09 3.50 -15.19
C PRO A 19 -0.78 4.22 -14.83
N CYS A 20 -0.80 5.54 -14.91
CA CYS A 20 0.34 6.41 -14.71
C CYS A 20 -0.01 7.51 -13.70
N MET A 21 0.97 7.97 -12.92
CA MET A 21 0.80 9.08 -11.98
C MET A 21 1.77 10.21 -12.29
N ILE A 22 1.24 11.44 -12.34
CA ILE A 22 2.07 12.65 -12.49
C ILE A 22 2.80 12.91 -11.16
N THR A 23 4.13 12.75 -11.17
CA THR A 23 4.98 12.97 -9.98
C THR A 23 5.49 14.40 -9.89
N ASN A 24 5.61 15.09 -11.02
CA ASN A 24 5.92 16.51 -11.07
C ASN A 24 5.19 17.20 -12.23
N PHE A 25 4.88 18.48 -12.08
CA PHE A 25 4.13 19.26 -13.04
C PHE A 25 4.66 20.69 -13.12
N GLU A 26 4.91 21.16 -14.34
CA GLU A 26 5.32 22.54 -14.63
C GLU A 26 4.46 23.09 -15.78
N PHE A 27 3.94 24.30 -15.58
CA PHE A 27 3.21 25.04 -16.61
C PHE A 27 4.00 26.25 -17.07
N SER A 28 4.12 26.42 -18.39
CA SER A 28 4.74 27.61 -18.98
C SER A 28 3.91 28.14 -20.14
N LYS A 29 3.68 29.45 -20.15
CA LYS A 29 3.02 30.17 -21.25
C LYS A 29 3.98 31.22 -21.80
N PRO A 30 4.63 30.99 -22.95
CA PRO A 30 5.53 31.97 -23.54
C PRO A 30 4.74 33.19 -24.04
N GLY A 31 5.37 34.36 -24.07
CA GLY A 31 4.74 35.61 -24.53
C GLY A 31 4.22 35.55 -25.98
N LYS A 32 4.79 34.66 -26.80
CA LYS A 32 4.25 34.21 -28.09
C LYS A 32 4.32 32.68 -28.14
N GLY A 33 3.19 32.01 -28.41
CA GLY A 33 3.11 30.55 -28.56
C GLY A 33 1.99 29.91 -27.72
N GLN A 34 1.84 28.60 -27.87
CA GLN A 34 0.88 27.81 -27.09
C GLN A 34 1.43 27.50 -25.70
N ALA A 35 0.55 27.37 -24.71
CA ALA A 35 0.95 26.96 -23.38
C ALA A 35 1.40 25.48 -23.36
N LEU A 36 2.44 25.22 -22.57
CA LEU A 36 3.10 23.92 -22.42
C LEU A 36 2.93 23.42 -20.98
N TYR A 37 2.57 22.15 -20.87
CA TYR A 37 2.34 21.44 -19.61
C TYR A 37 3.35 20.30 -19.53
N ARG A 38 4.46 20.49 -18.83
CA ARG A 38 5.52 19.50 -18.68
C ARG A 38 5.26 18.66 -17.45
N CYS A 39 5.15 17.35 -17.65
CA CYS A 39 4.88 16.39 -16.59
C CYS A 39 6.03 15.41 -16.48
N LYS A 40 6.49 15.16 -15.25
CA LYS A 40 7.24 13.94 -14.93
C LYS A 40 6.24 12.89 -14.48
N ILE A 41 6.24 11.74 -15.11
CA ILE A 41 5.20 10.72 -15.00
C ILE A 41 5.84 9.40 -14.58
N LYS A 42 5.25 8.73 -13.58
CA LYS A 42 5.63 7.38 -13.16
C LYS A 42 4.56 6.40 -13.64
N ASN A 43 4.96 5.37 -14.37
CA ASN A 43 4.09 4.23 -14.68
C ASN A 43 3.91 3.41 -13.40
N LEU A 44 2.66 3.17 -13.00
CA LEU A 44 2.33 2.51 -11.74
C LEU A 44 2.52 0.99 -11.80
N ILE A 45 2.58 0.42 -13.01
CA ILE A 45 2.88 -1.00 -13.23
C ILE A 45 4.39 -1.25 -13.22
N THR A 46 5.14 -0.54 -14.07
CA THR A 46 6.57 -0.82 -14.27
C THR A 46 7.48 -0.03 -13.33
N GLY A 47 6.95 0.97 -12.63
CA GLY A 47 7.74 1.89 -11.81
C GLY A 47 8.58 2.90 -12.61
N ASN A 48 8.68 2.73 -13.93
CA ASN A 48 9.48 3.58 -14.80
C ASN A 48 8.99 5.03 -14.78
N THR A 49 9.92 5.97 -14.85
CA THR A 49 9.62 7.40 -14.86
C THR A 49 10.09 8.04 -16.16
N PHE A 50 9.27 8.88 -16.76
CA PHE A 50 9.56 9.59 -18.01
C PHE A 50 8.93 10.99 -18.03
N ASP A 51 9.44 11.85 -18.90
CA ASP A 51 8.92 13.20 -19.10
C ASP A 51 8.01 13.25 -20.33
N LYS A 52 6.87 13.94 -20.21
CA LYS A 52 5.93 14.19 -21.30
C LYS A 52 5.42 15.62 -21.26
N THR A 53 5.42 16.28 -22.41
CA THR A 53 4.90 17.64 -22.55
C THR A 53 3.58 17.60 -23.31
N TYR A 54 2.53 18.16 -22.72
CA TYR A 54 1.22 18.33 -23.35
C TYR A 54 1.01 19.77 -23.80
N ARG A 55 0.30 19.95 -24.91
CA ARG A 55 -0.24 21.25 -25.35
C ARG A 55 -1.68 21.41 -24.90
N SER A 56 -2.17 22.65 -24.91
CA SER A 56 -3.51 23.00 -24.42
C SER A 56 -4.68 22.24 -25.08
N VAL A 57 -4.51 21.80 -26.33
CA VAL A 57 -5.53 21.09 -27.10
C VAL A 57 -5.53 19.58 -26.86
N GLU A 58 -4.47 19.05 -26.24
CA GLU A 58 -4.35 17.62 -26.02
C GLU A 58 -5.29 17.15 -24.91
N LYS A 59 -5.84 15.95 -25.13
CA LYS A 59 -6.67 15.26 -24.16
C LYS A 59 -5.88 14.11 -23.57
N VAL A 60 -6.09 13.87 -22.29
CA VAL A 60 -5.43 12.81 -21.53
C VAL A 60 -6.49 11.84 -21.04
N ASN A 61 -6.27 10.54 -21.22
CA ASN A 61 -7.20 9.55 -20.71
C ASN A 61 -7.22 9.56 -19.19
N ARG A 62 -8.42 9.35 -18.62
CA ARG A 62 -8.54 9.18 -17.17
C ARG A 62 -8.12 7.77 -16.85
N CYS A 63 -7.33 7.60 -15.80
CA CYS A 63 -7.12 6.27 -15.24
C CYS A 63 -8.44 5.84 -14.60
N ALA A 64 -9.14 4.88 -15.20
CA ALA A 64 -10.28 4.24 -14.56
C ALA A 64 -9.74 3.39 -13.42
N LEU A 65 -10.06 3.76 -12.18
CA LEU A 65 -9.67 3.03 -11.00
C LEU A 65 -10.94 2.53 -10.34
N LEU A 66 -10.92 1.24 -10.00
CA LEU A 66 -12.02 0.59 -9.32
C LEU A 66 -11.47 -0.02 -8.03
N SER A 67 -11.96 0.45 -6.89
CA SER A 67 -11.76 -0.22 -5.62
C SER A 67 -12.86 -1.24 -5.39
N ARG A 68 -12.52 -2.40 -4.86
CA ARG A 68 -13.46 -3.43 -4.45
C ARG A 68 -13.01 -4.04 -3.13
N ASP A 69 -13.99 -4.45 -2.32
CA ASP A 69 -13.75 -5.08 -1.03
C ASP A 69 -13.58 -6.59 -1.20
N TYR A 70 -12.51 -7.11 -0.63
CA TYR A 70 -12.14 -8.51 -0.68
C TYR A 70 -11.86 -9.04 0.72
N THR A 71 -11.91 -10.36 0.87
CA THR A 71 -11.47 -11.07 2.07
C THR A 71 -10.32 -11.99 1.72
N PHE A 72 -9.24 -11.95 2.51
CA PHE A 72 -8.12 -12.88 2.34
C PHE A 72 -8.57 -14.32 2.57
N SER A 73 -8.14 -15.24 1.68
CA SER A 73 -8.58 -16.63 1.70
C SER A 73 -7.42 -17.60 1.98
N TYR A 74 -6.42 -17.68 1.10
CA TYR A 74 -5.28 -18.58 1.26
C TYR A 74 -4.08 -18.13 0.42
N ILE A 75 -2.95 -18.82 0.59
CA ILE A 75 -1.75 -18.65 -0.25
C ILE A 75 -1.64 -19.84 -1.20
N ASP A 76 -1.46 -19.56 -2.49
CA ASP A 76 -1.21 -20.58 -3.52
C ASP A 76 0.02 -20.21 -4.37
N GLY A 77 1.04 -21.07 -4.34
CA GLY A 77 2.24 -20.91 -5.16
C GLY A 77 2.98 -19.58 -5.01
N GLY A 78 2.92 -18.94 -3.83
CA GLY A 78 3.50 -17.61 -3.59
C GLY A 78 2.62 -16.43 -4.00
N ASN A 79 1.34 -16.69 -4.31
CA ASN A 79 0.31 -15.66 -4.49
C ASN A 79 -0.66 -15.69 -3.32
N TYR A 80 -1.12 -14.51 -2.91
CA TYR A 80 -2.16 -14.34 -1.91
C TYR A 80 -3.49 -14.25 -2.65
N VAL A 81 -4.39 -15.17 -2.33
CA VAL A 81 -5.72 -15.28 -2.93
C VAL A 81 -6.72 -14.59 -2.03
N PHE A 82 -7.49 -13.69 -2.63
CA PHE A 82 -8.55 -12.95 -1.97
C PHE A 82 -9.87 -13.21 -2.68
N SER A 83 -10.96 -13.39 -1.95
CA SER A 83 -12.29 -13.59 -2.50
C SER A 83 -13.09 -12.28 -2.46
N ASP A 84 -13.71 -11.89 -3.57
CA ASP A 84 -14.55 -10.71 -3.64
C ASP A 84 -15.78 -10.89 -2.75
N ASN A 85 -16.08 -9.88 -1.92
CA ASN A 85 -17.15 -9.99 -0.92
C ASN A 85 -18.57 -10.02 -1.54
N GLU A 86 -18.74 -9.60 -2.79
CA GLU A 86 -20.03 -9.59 -3.49
C GLU A 86 -20.15 -10.73 -4.51
N THR A 87 -19.11 -10.96 -5.31
CA THR A 87 -19.15 -11.92 -6.43
C THR A 87 -18.49 -13.25 -6.14
N PHE A 88 -17.74 -13.37 -5.04
CA PHE A 88 -16.90 -14.53 -4.70
C PHE A 88 -15.83 -14.86 -5.75
N GLU A 89 -15.55 -13.93 -6.67
CA GLU A 89 -14.46 -14.07 -7.64
C GLU A 89 -13.11 -13.89 -6.93
N GLU A 90 -12.13 -14.71 -7.32
CA GLU A 90 -10.80 -14.65 -6.73
C GLU A 90 -9.92 -13.59 -7.40
N ALA A 91 -9.21 -12.81 -6.58
CA ALA A 91 -8.10 -11.97 -7.00
C ALA A 91 -6.78 -12.54 -6.46
N LEU A 92 -5.79 -12.65 -7.33
CA LEU A 92 -4.45 -13.14 -6.97
C LEU A 92 -3.46 -11.98 -6.95
N LEU A 93 -2.82 -11.76 -5.80
CA LEU A 93 -1.78 -10.74 -5.64
C LEU A 93 -0.44 -11.42 -5.36
N SER A 94 0.60 -11.02 -6.09
CA SER A 94 1.95 -11.55 -5.90
C SER A 94 2.61 -10.95 -4.67
N GLU A 95 3.59 -11.68 -4.09
CA GLU A 95 4.42 -11.14 -3.02
C GLU A 95 5.14 -9.83 -3.39
N GLU A 96 5.50 -9.65 -4.66
CA GLU A 96 6.13 -8.43 -5.17
C GLU A 96 5.19 -7.23 -5.08
N LEU A 97 3.90 -7.43 -5.38
CA LEU A 97 2.88 -6.38 -5.28
C LEU A 97 2.59 -6.02 -3.83
N LEU A 98 2.53 -7.03 -2.95
CA LEU A 98 2.25 -6.83 -1.53
C LEU A 98 3.41 -6.19 -0.77
N GLY A 99 4.66 -6.46 -1.18
CA GLY A 99 5.85 -5.98 -0.46
C GLY A 99 5.83 -6.42 1.00
N ASP A 100 6.07 -5.48 1.92
CA ASP A 100 6.08 -5.74 3.37
C ASP A 100 4.69 -6.00 3.96
N LEU A 101 3.62 -5.57 3.27
CA LEU A 101 2.23 -5.75 3.76
C LEU A 101 1.86 -7.22 3.90
N LYS A 102 2.52 -8.11 3.16
CA LYS A 102 2.30 -9.56 3.24
C LYS A 102 2.50 -10.11 4.66
N HIS A 103 3.36 -9.48 5.45
CA HIS A 103 3.61 -9.86 6.85
C HIS A 103 2.48 -9.46 7.80
N PHE A 104 1.49 -8.72 7.34
CA PHE A 104 0.37 -8.24 8.14
C PHE A 104 -0.97 -8.81 7.67
N ILE A 105 -0.98 -9.67 6.66
CA ILE A 105 -2.21 -10.34 6.20
C ILE A 105 -2.46 -11.54 7.11
N VAL A 106 -3.68 -11.62 7.65
CA VAL A 106 -4.16 -12.73 8.46
C VAL A 106 -5.44 -13.31 7.87
N ASP A 107 -5.79 -14.52 8.28
CA ASP A 107 -7.02 -15.21 7.85
C ASP A 107 -8.26 -14.34 8.08
N ASP A 108 -9.21 -14.41 7.14
CA ASP A 108 -10.47 -13.65 7.13
C ASP A 108 -10.30 -12.11 7.16
N MET A 109 -9.09 -11.59 6.86
CA MET A 109 -8.86 -10.14 6.79
C MET A 109 -9.60 -9.51 5.62
N GLN A 110 -10.43 -8.51 5.91
CA GLN A 110 -11.04 -7.65 4.89
C GLN A 110 -10.04 -6.59 4.41
N VAL A 111 -9.95 -6.42 3.10
CA VAL A 111 -9.03 -5.50 2.42
C VAL A 111 -9.74 -4.80 1.27
N GLU A 112 -9.23 -3.64 0.87
CA GLU A 112 -9.66 -2.95 -0.35
C GLU A 112 -8.57 -3.13 -1.42
N ILE A 113 -8.94 -3.67 -2.58
CA ILE A 113 -8.02 -3.86 -3.71
C ILE A 113 -8.35 -2.85 -4.80
N LEU A 114 -7.32 -2.12 -5.26
CA LEU A 114 -7.44 -1.13 -6.31
C LEU A 114 -7.10 -1.75 -7.67
N PHE A 115 -8.03 -1.72 -8.60
CA PHE A 115 -7.89 -2.24 -9.95
C PHE A 115 -7.81 -1.15 -11.02
N HIS A 116 -7.13 -1.48 -12.12
CA HIS A 116 -7.22 -0.78 -13.39
C HIS A 116 -7.33 -1.80 -14.53
N ASN A 117 -8.43 -1.75 -15.29
CA ASN A 117 -8.69 -2.67 -16.41
C ASN A 117 -8.42 -4.14 -16.02
N GLU A 118 -9.01 -4.59 -14.90
CA GLU A 118 -8.88 -5.94 -14.30
C GLU A 118 -7.54 -6.26 -13.63
N ARG A 119 -6.52 -5.39 -13.76
CA ARG A 119 -5.24 -5.58 -13.09
C ARG A 119 -5.24 -4.96 -11.71
N ALA A 120 -4.92 -5.74 -10.67
CA ALA A 120 -4.66 -5.23 -9.33
C ALA A 120 -3.40 -4.33 -9.34
N LEU A 121 -3.53 -3.14 -8.76
CA LEU A 121 -2.48 -2.11 -8.70
C LEU A 121 -1.98 -1.88 -7.28
N ASP A 122 -2.85 -2.02 -6.30
CA ASP A 122 -2.56 -1.70 -4.91
C ASP A 122 -3.54 -2.43 -3.99
N ILE A 123 -3.16 -2.57 -2.74
CA ILE A 123 -4.00 -3.15 -1.68
C ILE A 123 -3.95 -2.25 -0.45
N THR A 124 -5.09 -2.04 0.17
CA THR A 124 -5.20 -1.32 1.43
C THR A 124 -5.68 -2.30 2.50
N LEU A 125 -4.80 -2.56 3.46
CA LEU A 125 -5.13 -3.31 4.67
C LEU A 125 -5.84 -2.40 5.69
N PRO A 126 -6.55 -2.97 6.67
CA PRO A 126 -6.94 -2.23 7.87
C PRO A 126 -5.72 -1.56 8.49
N ASN A 127 -5.90 -0.36 9.05
CA ASN A 127 -4.78 0.40 9.66
C ASN A 127 -4.08 -0.38 10.78
N PHE A 128 -4.78 -1.32 11.40
CA PHE A 128 -4.27 -2.11 12.50
C PHE A 128 -4.56 -3.59 12.28
N VAL A 129 -3.56 -4.42 12.57
CA VAL A 129 -3.71 -5.87 12.67
C VAL A 129 -3.33 -6.32 14.07
N GLU A 130 -4.01 -7.34 14.57
CA GLU A 130 -3.68 -7.97 15.85
C GLU A 130 -2.93 -9.27 15.59
N MET A 131 -1.78 -9.45 16.22
CA MET A 131 -0.92 -10.61 16.03
C MET A 131 -0.35 -11.09 17.37
N ILE A 132 -0.09 -12.39 17.46
CA ILE A 132 0.48 -13.00 18.66
C ILE A 132 2.01 -12.93 18.61
N VAL A 133 2.62 -12.52 19.73
CA VAL A 133 4.06 -12.62 19.93
C VAL A 133 4.43 -14.07 20.20
N ALA A 134 5.19 -14.68 19.29
CA ALA A 134 5.66 -16.06 19.39
C ALA A 134 6.92 -16.19 20.25
N GLU A 135 7.87 -15.25 20.11
CA GLU A 135 9.16 -15.29 20.81
C GLU A 135 9.64 -13.87 21.13
N THR A 136 10.10 -13.62 22.36
CA THR A 136 10.76 -12.36 22.72
C THR A 136 11.60 -12.51 24.00
N GLU A 137 12.71 -11.78 24.08
CA GLU A 137 13.59 -11.85 25.25
C GLU A 137 12.92 -11.31 26.52
N PRO A 138 13.15 -11.89 27.71
CA PRO A 138 12.67 -11.33 28.96
C PRO A 138 13.19 -9.90 29.19
N GLY A 139 12.31 -8.96 29.52
CA GLY A 139 12.72 -7.58 29.77
C GLY A 139 13.65 -7.47 30.98
N ALA A 140 14.82 -6.85 30.81
CA ALA A 140 15.75 -6.61 31.91
C ALA A 140 15.18 -5.53 32.85
N ARG A 141 14.79 -5.91 34.08
CA ARG A 141 14.23 -5.01 35.12
C ARG A 141 15.14 -3.84 35.56
N GLY A 142 16.35 -3.71 35.02
CA GLY A 142 17.31 -2.67 35.38
C GLY A 142 17.29 -1.42 34.49
N ASP A 143 16.61 -1.48 33.35
CA ASP A 143 16.58 -0.35 32.41
C ASP A 143 15.55 0.69 32.85
N THR A 144 16.04 1.77 33.47
CA THR A 144 15.24 2.90 33.95
C THR A 144 14.92 3.93 32.86
N ALA A 145 15.32 3.65 31.61
CA ALA A 145 14.99 4.48 30.47
C ALA A 145 13.52 4.26 30.06
N THR A 146 12.78 5.35 29.91
CA THR A 146 11.46 5.34 29.27
C THR A 146 11.61 5.00 27.78
N ASN A 147 10.72 4.16 27.23
CA ASN A 147 10.70 3.73 25.82
C ASN A 147 11.81 2.76 25.37
N VAL A 148 12.33 1.91 26.26
CA VAL A 148 13.15 0.77 25.80
C VAL A 148 12.27 -0.20 25.01
N MET A 149 12.70 -0.48 23.79
CA MET A 149 12.10 -1.45 22.89
C MET A 149 13.02 -2.66 22.79
N LYS A 150 12.44 -3.84 22.58
CA LYS A 150 13.15 -5.11 22.36
C LYS A 150 12.59 -5.78 21.10
N PRO A 151 13.40 -6.61 20.41
CA PRO A 151 12.90 -7.41 19.31
C PRO A 151 11.90 -8.47 19.81
N ALA A 152 10.87 -8.70 19.01
CA ALA A 152 9.89 -9.76 19.18
C ALA A 152 9.53 -10.35 17.83
N LYS A 153 9.41 -11.67 17.80
CA LYS A 153 8.99 -12.44 16.63
C LYS A 153 7.51 -12.75 16.73
N LEU A 154 6.77 -12.45 15.68
CA LEU A 154 5.35 -12.74 15.54
C LEU A 154 5.14 -14.22 15.14
N GLU A 155 3.91 -14.69 15.23
CA GLU A 155 3.54 -16.07 14.85
C GLU A 155 3.88 -16.44 13.40
N ASN A 156 3.87 -15.47 12.49
CA ASN A 156 4.28 -15.66 11.09
C ASN A 156 5.80 -15.52 10.87
N GLY A 157 6.57 -15.32 11.94
CA GLY A 157 8.02 -15.19 11.91
C GLY A 157 8.56 -13.79 11.60
N PHE A 158 7.69 -12.80 11.34
CA PHE A 158 8.11 -11.41 11.14
C PHE A 158 8.63 -10.81 12.46
N GLU A 159 9.73 -10.07 12.41
CA GLU A 159 10.34 -9.44 13.57
C GLU A 159 9.97 -7.97 13.67
N ILE A 160 9.54 -7.54 14.85
CA ILE A 160 9.24 -6.13 15.15
C ILE A 160 9.83 -5.71 16.48
N ASN A 161 9.94 -4.40 16.69
CA ASN A 161 10.30 -3.85 17.99
C ASN A 161 9.05 -3.61 18.83
N VAL A 162 9.05 -4.14 20.06
CA VAL A 162 7.96 -3.99 21.04
C VAL A 162 8.48 -3.45 22.37
N PRO A 163 7.65 -2.82 23.21
CA PRO A 163 8.06 -2.39 24.54
C PRO A 163 8.53 -3.56 25.43
N ILE A 164 9.47 -3.30 26.34
CA ILE A 164 10.05 -4.33 27.24
C ILE A 164 9.03 -5.14 28.07
N PHE A 165 7.84 -4.59 28.31
CA PHE A 165 6.78 -5.23 29.10
C PHE A 165 5.94 -6.25 28.31
N ILE A 166 6.09 -6.31 26.98
CA ILE A 166 5.47 -7.33 26.14
C ILE A 166 6.12 -8.69 26.40
N ASN A 167 5.32 -9.73 26.52
CA ASN A 167 5.82 -11.10 26.72
C ASN A 167 5.33 -12.03 25.61
N GLU A 168 5.93 -13.21 25.54
CA GLU A 168 5.44 -14.30 24.68
C GLU A 168 3.98 -14.62 25.01
N GLY A 169 3.18 -14.82 23.95
CA GLY A 169 1.73 -15.05 24.07
C GLY A 169 0.89 -13.79 24.35
N ASP A 170 1.49 -12.60 24.40
CA ASP A 170 0.73 -11.35 24.33
C ASP A 170 0.24 -11.12 22.89
N THR A 171 -1.02 -10.69 22.77
CA THR A 171 -1.57 -10.17 21.51
C THR A 171 -1.28 -8.68 21.43
N ILE A 172 -0.66 -8.26 20.35
CA ILE A 172 -0.30 -6.86 20.11
C ILE A 172 -0.99 -6.35 18.86
N ARG A 173 -1.26 -5.06 18.84
CA ARG A 173 -1.76 -4.34 17.69
C ARG A 173 -0.60 -3.68 16.96
N ILE A 174 -0.53 -3.86 15.64
CA ILE A 174 0.52 -3.34 14.77
C ILE A 174 -0.12 -2.38 13.76
N ASP A 175 0.50 -1.22 13.54
CA ASP A 175 0.10 -0.29 12.47
C ASP A 175 0.64 -0.82 11.13
N THR A 176 -0.24 -1.24 10.23
CA THR A 176 0.11 -1.87 8.95
C THR A 176 0.79 -0.91 7.98
N ARG A 177 0.65 0.40 8.19
CA ARG A 177 1.23 1.44 7.33
C ARG A 177 2.71 1.69 7.64
N THR A 178 3.10 1.46 8.89
CA THR A 178 4.47 1.68 9.38
C THR A 178 5.19 0.40 9.77
N GLY A 179 4.45 -0.71 9.97
CA GLY A 179 4.97 -1.97 10.47
C GLY A 179 5.41 -1.91 11.94
N THR A 180 4.89 -0.97 12.72
CA THR A 180 5.33 -0.73 14.10
C THR A 180 4.28 -1.11 15.13
N TYR A 181 4.73 -1.50 16.32
CA TYR A 181 3.87 -1.67 17.50
C TYR A 181 2.99 -0.43 17.75
N ALA A 182 1.69 -0.64 17.94
CA ALA A 182 0.71 0.39 18.29
C ALA A 182 0.24 0.26 19.75
N ASP A 183 -0.31 -0.90 20.14
CA ASP A 183 -0.70 -1.18 21.52
C ASP A 183 -0.60 -2.67 21.89
N ARG A 184 -0.81 -2.99 23.16
CA ARG A 184 -1.08 -4.37 23.61
C ARG A 184 -2.58 -4.52 23.81
N VAL A 185 -3.16 -5.54 23.18
CA VAL A 185 -4.58 -5.86 23.34
C VAL A 185 -4.79 -6.40 24.75
N ALA A 186 -5.72 -5.80 25.49
CA ALA A 186 -6.09 -6.29 26.82
C ALA A 186 -6.85 -7.62 26.68
N LYS A 187 -6.46 -8.64 27.45
CA LYS A 187 -7.26 -9.86 27.60
C LYS A 187 -8.56 -9.48 28.33
N GLY A 188 -9.67 -9.42 27.59
CA GLY A 188 -11.01 -9.28 28.12
C GLY A 188 -11.50 -10.53 28.82
#